data_AF-A0A8H4AW17-F1
#
_entry.id   AF-A0A8H4AW17-F1
#
_cell.length_a   1.000
_cell.length_b   1.000
_cell.length_c   1.000
_cell.angle_alpha   90.00
_cell.angle_beta   90.00
_cell.angle_gamma   90.00
#
_symmetry.space_group_name_H-M   'P 1'
#
loop_
_entity.id
_entity.type
_entity.pdbx_description
1 polymer ?
#
loop_
_entity_poly.entity_id
_entity_poly.type
_entity_poly.pdbx_seq_one_letter_code
_entity_poly.pdbx_strand_id
1 'polypeptide(L)'
;MCLSQRTQEKESNEWFSSLQYLNTKIDDLTISNSFLDGGSEFGGVNDATIGVLGWKADKPFDFAIKGNSKHITKSLGWFMNVPISIKDKDGKTVTVTGNFTRIDNGEPEPMLCLGMTWIRKVQGILNPNKNQF
;
A
#
# COMPACT_ATOMS: atom_id res chain seq x y z
N MET A 1 41.61 -1.14 24.04
CA MET A 1 41.06 -0.74 22.72
C MET A 1 39.88 -1.65 22.43
N CYS A 2 38.66 -1.23 22.76
CA CYS A 2 37.46 -1.98 22.39
C CYS A 2 37.08 -1.62 20.96
N LEU A 3 37.11 -2.61 20.07
CA LEU A 3 36.52 -2.52 18.74
C LEU A 3 35.01 -2.53 18.93
N SER A 4 34.37 -1.38 18.74
CA SER A 4 32.91 -1.28 18.68
C SER A 4 32.46 -2.04 17.42
N GLN A 5 31.86 -3.21 17.61
CA GLN A 5 31.05 -3.83 16.58
C GLN A 5 29.85 -2.92 16.35
N ARG A 6 29.83 -2.23 15.20
CA ARG A 6 28.58 -1.72 14.63
C ARG A 6 27.75 -2.95 14.29
N THR A 7 26.89 -3.36 15.21
CA THR A 7 25.75 -4.21 14.89
C THR A 7 24.96 -3.46 13.83
N GLN A 8 25.05 -3.90 12.58
CA GLN A 8 24.01 -3.60 11.61
C GLN A 8 22.74 -4.21 12.22
N GLU A 9 21.89 -3.37 12.80
CA GLU A 9 20.52 -3.76 13.08
C GLU A 9 19.97 -4.25 11.74
N LYS A 10 19.84 -5.57 11.62
CA LYS A 10 18.87 -6.15 10.69
C LYS A 10 17.55 -5.59 11.16
N GLU A 11 17.11 -4.48 10.56
CA GLU A 11 15.72 -4.09 10.59
C GLU A 11 14.97 -5.31 10.08
N SER A 12 14.37 -6.01 11.03
CA SER A 12 13.72 -7.27 10.79
C SER A 12 12.57 -6.99 9.86
N ASN A 13 12.66 -7.56 8.66
CA ASN A 13 11.58 -7.64 7.68
C ASN A 13 10.31 -8.35 8.24
N GLU A 14 10.25 -8.68 9.53
CA GLU A 14 9.05 -9.21 10.21
C GLU A 14 7.82 -8.30 10.08
N TRP A 15 8.00 -6.98 9.96
CA TRP A 15 6.90 -6.07 9.60
C TRP A 15 6.34 -6.37 8.20
N PHE A 16 7.22 -6.60 7.22
CA PHE A 16 6.83 -7.04 5.87
C PHE A 16 6.30 -8.48 5.85
N SER A 17 6.73 -9.34 6.76
CA SER A 17 6.26 -10.74 6.84
C SER A 17 4.87 -10.89 7.47
N SER A 18 4.37 -9.85 8.14
CA SER A 18 3.02 -9.82 8.70
C SER A 18 1.99 -9.20 7.76
N LEU A 19 2.37 -8.96 6.50
CA LEU A 19 1.49 -8.53 5.41
C LEU A 19 0.44 -9.61 5.12
N GLN A 20 -0.65 -9.55 5.85
CA GLN A 20 -1.85 -10.30 5.51
C GLN A 20 -2.44 -9.69 4.24
N TYR A 21 -2.79 -10.56 3.31
CA TYR A 21 -3.50 -10.22 2.08
C TYR A 21 -4.82 -9.55 2.45
N LEU A 22 -4.86 -8.23 2.33
CA LEU A 22 -6.09 -7.49 2.57
C LEU A 22 -7.00 -7.72 1.36
N ASN A 23 -8.15 -8.36 1.56
CA ASN A 23 -9.15 -8.43 0.51
C ASN A 23 -9.81 -7.05 0.41
N THR A 24 -9.35 -6.24 -0.55
CA THR A 24 -9.87 -4.88 -0.75
C THR A 24 -10.75 -4.78 -1.98
N LYS A 25 -11.66 -3.82 -1.92
CA LYS A 25 -12.53 -3.48 -3.03
C LYS A 25 -12.35 -2.00 -3.39
N ILE A 26 -11.80 -1.74 -4.56
CA ILE A 26 -11.66 -0.40 -5.14
C ILE A 26 -12.54 -0.35 -6.37
N ASP A 27 -13.54 0.53 -6.42
CA ASP A 27 -14.47 0.66 -7.56
C ASP A 27 -14.97 -0.69 -8.10
N ASP A 28 -15.41 -1.55 -7.20
CA ASP A 28 -15.84 -2.92 -7.49
C ASP A 28 -14.78 -3.95 -7.92
N LEU A 29 -13.52 -3.53 -8.07
CA LEU A 29 -12.39 -4.42 -8.28
C LEU A 29 -11.93 -5.05 -6.96
N THR A 30 -12.03 -6.37 -6.89
CA THR A 30 -11.42 -7.17 -5.82
C THR A 30 -9.92 -7.29 -6.05
N ILE A 31 -9.11 -6.83 -5.09
CA ILE A 31 -7.65 -6.90 -5.14
C ILE A 31 -7.17 -7.84 -4.02
N SER A 32 -6.70 -9.03 -4.42
CA SER A 32 -6.16 -10.04 -3.51
C SER A 32 -4.71 -9.74 -3.10
N ASN A 33 -3.93 -9.09 -3.95
CA ASN A 33 -2.55 -8.72 -3.67
C ASN A 33 -2.48 -7.33 -3.04
N SER A 34 -2.93 -7.23 -1.79
CA SER A 34 -2.91 -5.97 -1.04
C SER A 34 -2.06 -6.09 0.22
N PHE A 35 -1.28 -5.05 0.53
CA PHE A 35 -0.41 -5.04 1.70
C PHE A 35 -0.31 -3.67 2.39
N LEU A 36 0.09 -3.66 3.66
CA LEU A 36 0.22 -2.48 4.53
C LEU A 36 1.69 -2.07 4.68
N ASP A 37 2.04 -0.85 4.25
CA ASP A 37 3.39 -0.32 4.40
C ASP A 37 3.43 0.78 5.45
N GLY A 38 3.82 0.40 6.67
CA GLY A 38 3.96 1.34 7.78
C GLY A 38 5.12 2.34 7.62
N GLY A 39 6.04 2.10 6.69
CA GLY A 39 7.12 3.03 6.35
C GLY A 39 6.72 4.03 5.26
N SER A 40 5.68 3.74 4.48
CA SER A 40 5.23 4.62 3.41
C SER A 40 4.26 5.69 3.90
N GLU A 41 4.49 6.94 3.47
CA GLU A 41 3.56 8.04 3.71
C GLU A 41 2.29 7.94 2.84
N PHE A 42 2.37 7.25 1.70
CA PHE A 42 1.34 7.23 0.66
C PHE A 42 0.87 5.81 0.33
N GLY A 43 -0.33 5.71 -0.24
CA GLY A 43 -0.78 4.47 -0.86
C GLY A 43 -0.21 4.35 -2.28
N GLY A 44 -0.01 3.11 -2.74
CA GLY A 44 0.42 2.80 -4.10
C GLY A 44 -0.54 1.84 -4.78
N VAL A 45 -0.82 2.05 -6.06
CA VAL A 45 -1.57 1.12 -6.92
C VAL A 45 -0.76 0.86 -8.17
N ASN A 46 -0.62 -0.40 -8.56
CA ASN A 46 0.21 -0.73 -9.71
C ASN A 46 -0.48 -0.49 -11.05
N ASP A 47 0.33 -0.60 -12.11
CA ASP A 47 -0.13 -0.35 -13.48
C ASP A 47 -1.29 -1.25 -13.90
N ALA A 48 -1.24 -2.53 -13.52
CA ALA A 48 -2.31 -3.49 -13.76
C ALA A 48 -3.63 -3.05 -13.13
N THR A 49 -3.62 -2.63 -11.86
CA THR A 49 -4.82 -2.10 -11.18
C THR A 49 -5.39 -0.89 -11.94
N ILE A 50 -4.54 0.07 -12.33
CA ILE A 50 -4.99 1.25 -13.08
C ILE A 50 -5.55 0.88 -14.45
N GLY A 51 -4.94 -0.07 -15.15
CA GLY A 51 -5.43 -0.58 -16.43
C GLY A 51 -6.83 -1.18 -16.33
N VAL A 52 -7.12 -1.92 -15.26
CA VAL A 52 -8.45 -2.51 -15.02
C VAL A 52 -9.47 -1.45 -14.61
N LEU A 53 -9.10 -0.53 -13.72
CA LEU A 53 -9.98 0.54 -13.24
C LEU A 53 -10.24 1.62 -14.30
N GLY A 54 -9.39 1.71 -15.32
CA GLY A 54 -9.48 2.76 -16.34
C GLY A 54 -9.25 4.17 -15.80
N TRP A 55 -8.67 4.28 -14.60
CA TRP A 55 -8.43 5.57 -13.97
C TRP A 55 -7.41 6.38 -14.76
N LYS A 56 -7.70 7.67 -14.91
CA LYS A 56 -6.75 8.64 -15.45
C LYS A 56 -6.10 9.38 -14.30
N ALA A 57 -4.77 9.42 -14.29
CA ALA A 57 -4.04 10.17 -13.29
C ALA A 57 -4.46 11.63 -13.35
N ASP A 58 -4.75 12.23 -12.19
CA ASP A 58 -5.13 13.64 -12.11
C ASP A 58 -3.99 14.53 -12.60
N LYS A 59 -2.76 14.10 -12.29
CA LYS A 59 -1.53 14.76 -12.71
C LYS A 59 -0.47 13.70 -13.05
N PRO A 60 0.27 13.87 -14.15
CA PRO A 60 1.53 13.16 -14.33
C PRO A 60 2.48 13.62 -13.23
N PHE A 61 3.12 12.67 -12.54
CA PHE A 61 3.98 12.98 -11.39
C PHE A 61 5.16 12.01 -11.39
N ASP A 62 6.32 12.52 -11.80
CA ASP A 62 7.58 11.78 -11.88
C ASP A 62 8.48 12.22 -10.73
N PHE A 63 8.36 11.57 -9.58
CA PHE A 63 9.35 11.66 -8.51
C PHE A 63 10.00 10.30 -8.34
N ALA A 64 11.30 10.33 -8.07
CA ALA A 64 12.00 9.13 -7.66
C ALA A 64 11.45 8.69 -6.30
N ILE A 65 10.76 7.55 -6.26
CA ILE A 65 10.38 6.91 -5.00
C ILE A 65 11.68 6.41 -4.36
N LYS A 66 12.21 7.19 -3.41
CA LYS A 66 13.38 6.81 -2.62
C LYS A 66 12.93 5.85 -1.52
N GLY A 67 12.77 4.58 -1.85
CA GLY A 67 12.39 3.54 -0.90
C GLY A 67 13.03 2.21 -1.25
N ASN A 68 13.33 1.40 -0.23
CA ASN A 68 13.90 0.06 -0.36
C ASN A 68 12.88 -1.01 -0.82
N SER A 69 11.76 -0.60 -1.41
CA SER A 69 10.73 -1.55 -1.83
C SER A 69 11.15 -2.26 -3.10
N LYS A 70 11.37 -3.58 -3.01
CA LYS A 70 11.59 -4.45 -4.18
C LYS A 70 10.40 -4.45 -5.17
N HIS A 71 9.27 -3.89 -4.78
CA HIS A 71 8.01 -3.90 -5.52
C HIS A 71 7.70 -2.58 -6.22
N ILE A 72 8.58 -1.57 -6.15
CA ILE A 72 8.30 -0.25 -6.73
C ILE A 72 9.51 0.25 -7.50
N THR A 73 9.43 0.22 -8.82
CA THR A 73 10.53 0.64 -9.70
C THR A 73 10.40 2.11 -10.10
N LYS A 74 9.18 2.60 -10.32
CA LYS A 74 8.92 4.00 -10.72
C LYS A 74 7.52 4.49 -10.29
N SER A 75 7.40 5.78 -9.98
CA SER A 75 6.12 6.50 -9.91
C SER A 75 5.70 6.98 -11.30
N LEU A 76 4.47 6.72 -11.72
CA LEU A 76 3.95 7.09 -13.04
C LEU A 76 2.89 8.20 -12.99
N GLY A 77 2.37 8.54 -11.81
CA GLY A 77 1.29 9.51 -11.67
C GLY A 77 0.64 9.52 -10.31
N TRP A 78 -0.27 10.47 -10.12
CA TRP A 78 -0.96 10.68 -8.86
C TRP A 78 -2.48 10.70 -9.05
N PHE A 79 -3.18 10.08 -8.10
CA PHE A 79 -4.62 10.12 -7.95
C PHE A 79 -4.97 10.74 -6.60
N MET A 80 -5.82 11.75 -6.61
CA MET A 80 -6.28 12.47 -5.44
C MET A 80 -7.71 12.11 -5.11
N ASN A 81 -8.01 12.10 -3.82
CA ASN A 81 -9.37 11.95 -3.33
C ASN A 81 -10.11 10.71 -3.88
N VAL A 82 -9.38 9.62 -4.05
CA VAL A 82 -9.91 8.33 -4.43
C VAL A 82 -10.65 7.73 -3.24
N PRO A 83 -11.94 7.38 -3.35
CA PRO A 83 -12.62 6.59 -2.35
C PRO A 83 -12.19 5.12 -2.47
N ILE A 84 -11.81 4.49 -1.36
CA ILE A 84 -11.65 3.03 -1.29
C ILE A 84 -12.59 2.49 -0.24
N SER A 85 -13.09 1.27 -0.47
CA SER A 85 -13.90 0.56 0.50
C SER A 85 -13.15 -0.67 0.98
N ILE A 86 -12.82 -0.69 2.27
CA ILE A 86 -12.23 -1.86 2.92
C ILE A 86 -13.34 -2.56 3.67
N LYS A 87 -13.43 -3.87 3.45
CA LYS A 87 -14.37 -4.74 4.15
C LYS A 87 -13.59 -5.62 5.11
N ASP A 88 -14.02 -5.66 6.36
CA ASP A 88 -13.48 -6.57 7.38
C ASP A 88 -14.05 -7.99 7.21
N LYS A 89 -13.52 -8.96 7.95
CA LYS A 89 -14.01 -10.35 7.90
C LYS A 89 -15.49 -10.51 8.26
N ASP A 90 -16.02 -9.60 9.08
CA ASP A 90 -17.41 -9.62 9.55
C ASP A 90 -18.35 -8.92 8.56
N GLY A 91 -17.81 -8.45 7.43
CA GLY A 91 -18.54 -7.81 6.34
C GLY A 91 -18.79 -6.32 6.54
N LYS A 92 -18.33 -5.73 7.66
CA LYS A 92 -18.42 -4.29 7.90
C LYS A 92 -17.49 -3.59 6.92
N THR A 93 -18.04 -2.58 6.25
CA THR A 93 -17.32 -1.82 5.23
C THR A 93 -17.03 -0.42 5.76
N VAL A 94 -15.80 0.05 5.60
CA VAL A 94 -15.41 1.44 5.82
C VAL A 94 -14.95 2.01 4.49
N THR A 95 -15.55 3.12 4.11
CA THR A 95 -15.15 3.90 2.95
C THR A 95 -14.35 5.11 3.41
N VAL A 96 -13.15 5.25 2.85
CA VAL A 96 -12.24 6.35 3.15
C VAL A 96 -11.70 6.94 1.87
N THR A 97 -11.49 8.24 1.87
CA THR A 97 -10.97 8.97 0.72
C THR A 97 -9.50 9.33 0.95
N GLY A 98 -8.67 9.17 -0.06
CA GLY A 98 -7.25 9.50 0.04
C GLY A 98 -6.52 9.47 -1.28
N ASN A 99 -5.20 9.59 -1.21
CA ASN A 99 -4.37 9.76 -2.38
C ASN A 99 -3.59 8.48 -2.67
N PHE A 100 -3.35 8.22 -3.95
CA PHE A 100 -2.55 7.10 -4.42
C PHE A 100 -1.52 7.54 -5.46
N THR A 101 -0.36 6.91 -5.39
CA THR A 101 0.64 6.96 -6.44
C THR A 101 0.45 5.77 -7.38
N ARG A 102 0.42 6.03 -8.69
CA ARG A 102 0.55 4.97 -9.70
C ARG A 102 1.99 4.48 -9.69
N ILE A 103 2.20 3.19 -9.46
CA ILE A 103 3.53 2.58 -9.45
C ILE A 103 3.69 1.58 -10.59
N ASP A 104 4.89 1.55 -11.16
CA ASP A 104 5.33 0.43 -11.99
C ASP A 104 6.08 -0.57 -11.13
N ASN A 105 5.59 -1.80 -11.12
CA ASN A 105 6.22 -2.93 -10.46
C ASN A 105 6.51 -4.11 -11.41
N GLY A 106 6.20 -3.97 -12.71
CA GLY A 106 6.32 -5.04 -13.69
C GLY A 106 5.37 -6.24 -13.50
N GLU A 107 4.47 -6.21 -12.50
CA GLU A 107 3.56 -7.32 -12.22
C GLU A 107 2.25 -7.17 -13.01
N PRO A 108 1.73 -8.27 -13.62
CA PRO A 108 0.50 -8.24 -14.38
C PRO A 108 -0.76 -8.28 -13.51
N GLU A 109 -0.63 -8.64 -12.23
CA GLU A 109 -1.76 -8.76 -11.31
C GLU A 109 -2.06 -7.43 -10.59
N PRO A 110 -3.35 -7.07 -10.38
CA PRO A 110 -3.71 -5.91 -9.59
C PRO A 110 -3.10 -5.95 -8.19
N MET A 111 -2.47 -4.85 -7.78
CA MET A 111 -1.84 -4.69 -6.49
C MET A 111 -2.23 -3.37 -5.82
N LEU A 112 -2.37 -3.41 -4.49
CA LEU A 112 -2.62 -2.26 -3.63
C LEU A 112 -1.65 -2.23 -2.44
N CYS A 113 -0.95 -1.11 -2.25
CA CYS A 113 -0.17 -0.83 -1.06
C CYS A 113 -0.84 0.30 -0.27
N LEU A 114 -1.08 0.10 1.02
CA LEU A 114 -1.62 1.12 1.91
C LEU A 114 -0.54 1.63 2.87
N GLY A 115 -0.11 2.88 2.67
CA GLY A 115 0.79 3.58 3.57
C GLY A 115 0.17 3.95 4.92
N MET A 116 0.96 4.53 5.82
CA MET A 116 0.51 4.95 7.16
C MET A 116 -0.67 5.92 7.17
N THR A 117 -0.72 6.83 6.20
CA THR A 117 -1.84 7.76 6.06
C THR A 117 -3.16 7.01 5.87
N TRP A 118 -3.14 5.90 5.13
CA TRP A 118 -4.30 5.04 4.94
C TRP A 118 -4.60 4.22 6.18
N ILE A 119 -3.58 3.57 6.76
CA ILE A 119 -3.72 2.74 7.97
C ILE A 119 -4.41 3.53 9.09
N ARG A 120 -4.04 4.81 9.28
CA ARG A 120 -4.69 5.71 10.26
C ARG A 120 -6.16 5.98 9.97
N LYS A 121 -6.54 6.12 8.70
CA LYS A 121 -7.93 6.38 8.30
C LYS A 121 -8.84 5.16 8.51
N VAL A 122 -8.27 3.95 8.41
CA VAL A 122 -9.03 2.69 8.50
C VAL A 122 -8.84 1.96 9.84
N GLN A 123 -8.38 2.67 10.87
CA GLN A 123 -8.17 2.15 12.25
C GLN A 123 -9.41 1.49 12.88
N GLY A 124 -10.61 1.79 12.40
CA GLY A 124 -11.85 1.12 12.84
C GLY A 124 -12.09 -0.28 12.28
N ILE A 125 -11.23 -0.73 11.35
CA ILE A 125 -11.18 -2.07 10.75
C ILE A 125 -9.83 -2.73 11.03
N LEU A 126 -8.73 -1.97 10.89
CA LEU A 126 -7.38 -2.49 11.10
C LEU A 126 -7.01 -2.44 12.57
N ASN A 127 -6.78 -3.60 13.19
CA ASN A 127 -6.06 -3.69 14.45
C ASN A 127 -4.60 -4.12 14.17
N PRO A 128 -3.66 -3.16 13.99
CA PRO A 128 -2.27 -3.48 13.67
C PRO A 128 -1.57 -4.26 14.80
N ASN A 129 -2.08 -4.19 16.04
CA ASN A 129 -1.51 -4.92 17.17
C ASN A 129 -1.96 -6.39 17.21
N LYS A 130 -2.99 -6.76 16.45
CA LYS A 130 -3.55 -8.12 16.47
C LYS A 130 -3.31 -8.90 15.18
N ASN A 131 -2.77 -8.28 14.13
CA ASN A 131 -2.73 -8.89 12.79
C ASN A 131 -4.10 -9.53 12.46
N GLN A 132 -5.19 -8.80 12.74
CA GLN A 132 -6.56 -9.26 12.54
C GLN A 132 -7.29 -8.21 11.72
N PHE A 133 -7.95 -8.71 10.68
CA PHE A 133 -8.85 -8.03 9.76
C PHE A 133 -10.23 -8.69 9.89
#